data_AF-A0A812YA42-F1
#
_entry.id   AF-A0A812YA42-F1
#
_cell.length_a   1.000
_cell.length_b   1.000
_cell.length_c   1.000
_cell.angle_alpha   90.00
_cell.angle_beta   90.00
_cell.angle_gamma   90.00
#
_symmetry.space_group_name_H-M   'P 1'
#
loop_
_entity.id
_entity.type
_entity.pdbx_description
1 polymer ?
#
loop_
_entity_poly.entity_id
_entity_poly.type
_entity_poly.pdbx_seq_one_letter_code
_entity_poly.pdbx_strand_id
1 'polypeptide(L)'
;LWCTFELGAFLKDSGREKPVEFLPVSVAFQLLLQWAFMTLLCLAVQVSLYIEEAADAEHSSDAALLFFFVWVLPAGLGILPVLLHYGLQHLEDVQQLGEQLANFSVRDAGCTCCTVDHCDPPTGNQLLCDRELIFRTLKRWYRNSALDSGEKDHHLDRFDALVRERLSSSVLPLVGAGAPPARYRMALYLPLLTAMFPHYLHLGRVRLRGWGLVQWLMAYGAFAATALFFFWLCFFCCRWSVKKIRKAVPRWVVIPAVQSLVLLLPIAFWLPYRAVLQRTGSSLAAGLVLSCMWLILLCLSSTLQLLACWRSQGPLSQTAARCRAPPFFLRVGCTR
;
A
#
# COMPACT_ATOMS: atom_id res chain seq x y z
N LEU A 1 14.38 3.60 -21.58
CA LEU A 1 14.69 2.46 -22.48
C LEU A 1 15.22 1.22 -21.73
N TRP A 2 16.17 1.36 -20.79
CA TRP A 2 16.75 0.19 -20.10
C TRP A 2 15.73 -0.65 -19.30
N CYS A 3 14.82 -0.01 -18.55
CA CYS A 3 13.74 -0.73 -17.85
C CYS A 3 12.87 -1.56 -18.82
N THR A 4 12.64 -1.06 -20.03
CA THR A 4 11.92 -1.76 -21.10
C THR A 4 12.68 -2.99 -21.58
N PHE A 5 14.01 -2.91 -21.66
CA PHE A 5 14.87 -4.04 -21.99
C PHE A 5 14.84 -5.12 -20.92
N GLU A 6 14.93 -4.73 -19.64
CA GLU A 6 14.80 -5.66 -18.51
C GLU A 6 13.44 -6.36 -18.50
N LEU A 7 12.37 -5.61 -18.79
CA LEU A 7 11.03 -6.16 -19.00
C LEU A 7 11.00 -7.15 -20.17
N GLY A 8 11.68 -6.85 -21.29
CA GLY A 8 11.77 -7.77 -22.42
C GLY A 8 12.56 -9.05 -22.13
N ALA A 9 13.69 -8.93 -21.43
CA ALA A 9 14.44 -10.08 -20.94
C ALA A 9 13.57 -10.96 -20.05
N PHE A 10 12.79 -10.32 -19.17
CA PHE A 10 11.84 -11.00 -18.30
C PHE A 10 10.74 -11.73 -19.09
N LEU A 11 10.08 -11.05 -20.04
CA LEU A 11 9.02 -11.63 -20.86
C LEU A 11 9.51 -12.79 -21.75
N LYS A 12 10.79 -12.78 -22.12
CA LYS A 12 11.43 -13.83 -22.91
C LYS A 12 11.58 -15.13 -22.13
N ASP A 13 12.01 -15.09 -20.86
CA ASP A 13 12.29 -16.29 -20.04
C ASP A 13 11.01 -16.91 -19.42
N SER A 14 9.86 -16.70 -20.06
CA SER A 14 8.56 -17.05 -19.50
C SER A 14 8.27 -18.55 -19.32
N GLY A 15 9.21 -19.42 -19.69
CA GLY A 15 9.19 -20.84 -19.32
C GLY A 15 9.57 -21.09 -17.87
N ARG A 16 10.12 -20.10 -17.16
CA ARG A 16 10.38 -20.19 -15.71
C ARG A 16 9.23 -19.55 -14.94
N GLU A 17 8.37 -20.39 -14.38
CA GLU A 17 7.14 -20.03 -13.65
C GLU A 17 7.37 -19.31 -12.30
N LYS A 18 8.41 -18.48 -12.16
CA LYS A 18 8.57 -17.72 -10.92
C LYS A 18 7.57 -16.55 -10.92
N PRO A 19 6.68 -16.46 -9.91
CA PRO A 19 5.77 -15.34 -9.81
C PRO A 19 6.59 -14.07 -9.63
N VAL A 20 6.41 -13.09 -10.52
CA VAL A 20 7.08 -11.80 -10.41
C VAL A 20 6.27 -10.84 -9.59
N GLU A 21 6.97 -10.21 -8.66
CA GLU A 21 6.40 -9.25 -7.72
C GLU A 21 6.85 -7.86 -8.15
N PHE A 22 5.90 -7.08 -8.66
CA PHE A 22 6.12 -5.67 -8.94
C PHE A 22 5.78 -4.86 -7.68
N LEU A 23 6.78 -4.19 -7.11
CA LEU A 23 6.58 -3.23 -6.02
C LEU A 23 7.02 -1.84 -6.50
N PRO A 24 6.08 -0.93 -6.78
CA PRO A 24 6.42 0.43 -7.14
C PRO A 24 7.19 1.11 -5.98
N VAL A 25 8.23 1.87 -6.30
CA VAL A 25 9.04 2.58 -5.30
C VAL A 25 8.19 3.55 -4.48
N SER A 26 7.20 4.19 -5.10
CA SER A 26 6.25 5.06 -4.41
C SER A 26 5.44 4.32 -3.33
N VAL A 27 5.13 3.04 -3.53
CA VAL A 27 4.46 2.21 -2.51
C VAL A 27 5.40 1.91 -1.34
N ALA A 28 6.67 1.61 -1.59
CA ALA A 28 7.65 1.40 -0.53
C ALA A 28 7.80 2.65 0.36
N PHE A 29 7.85 3.83 -0.26
CA PHE A 29 7.91 5.10 0.46
C PHE A 29 6.63 5.37 1.27
N GLN A 30 5.46 5.10 0.70
CA GLN A 30 4.19 5.19 1.44
C GLN A 30 4.15 4.24 2.64
N LEU A 31 4.60 3.00 2.48
CA LEU A 31 4.68 2.02 3.58
C LEU A 31 5.62 2.51 4.68
N LEU A 32 6.76 3.12 4.32
CA LEU A 32 7.67 3.70 5.29
C LEU A 32 7.03 4.86 6.07
N LEU A 33 6.38 5.80 5.39
CA LEU A 33 5.65 6.91 6.02
C LEU A 33 4.53 6.41 6.93
N GLN A 34 3.78 5.42 6.48
CA GLN A 34 2.72 4.76 7.25
C GLN A 34 3.29 4.12 8.51
N TRP A 35 4.42 3.43 8.42
CA TRP A 35 5.11 2.85 9.56
C TRP A 35 5.60 3.91 10.54
N ALA A 36 6.22 4.98 10.05
CA ALA A 36 6.68 6.09 10.89
C ALA A 36 5.50 6.72 11.64
N PHE A 37 4.39 6.97 10.95
CA PHE A 37 3.15 7.48 11.55
C PHE A 37 2.63 6.55 12.64
N MET A 38 2.52 5.25 12.36
CA MET A 38 2.01 4.27 13.33
C MET A 38 2.94 4.08 14.52
N THR A 39 4.26 4.07 14.30
CA THR A 39 5.26 4.03 15.38
C THR A 39 5.15 5.26 16.27
N LEU A 40 4.95 6.45 15.69
CA LEU A 40 4.76 7.69 16.44
C LEU A 40 3.48 7.65 17.28
N LEU A 41 2.38 7.14 16.72
CA LEU A 41 1.13 6.94 17.47
C LEU A 41 1.27 5.85 18.55
N CYS A 42 2.01 4.78 18.30
CA CYS A 42 2.32 3.74 19.29
C CYS A 42 3.10 4.32 20.47
N LEU A 43 4.20 5.02 20.17
CA LEU A 43 4.99 5.74 21.17
C LEU A 43 4.11 6.74 21.91
N ALA A 44 3.19 7.39 21.19
CA ALA A 44 2.23 8.29 21.78
C ALA A 44 1.41 7.55 22.86
N VAL A 45 0.77 6.46 22.49
CA VAL A 45 -0.04 5.67 23.44
C VAL A 45 0.79 5.15 24.62
N GLN A 46 2.02 4.69 24.41
CA GLN A 46 2.88 4.19 25.50
C GLN A 46 3.22 5.27 26.52
N VAL A 47 3.66 6.43 26.06
CA VAL A 47 4.07 7.49 26.98
C VAL A 47 2.85 8.04 27.70
N SER A 48 1.67 8.12 27.06
CA SER A 48 0.41 8.42 27.77
C SER A 48 0.12 7.44 28.90
N LEU A 49 0.23 6.12 28.64
CA LEU A 49 0.01 5.10 29.67
C LEU A 49 1.04 5.18 30.80
N TYR A 50 2.29 5.51 30.48
CA TYR A 50 3.35 5.70 31.47
C TYR A 50 3.11 6.95 32.33
N ILE A 51 2.68 8.07 31.73
CA ILE A 51 2.32 9.29 32.45
C ILE A 51 1.13 9.05 33.37
N GLU A 52 0.08 8.37 32.88
CA GLU A 52 -1.08 8.00 33.71
C GLU A 52 -0.69 7.11 34.90
N GLU A 53 0.42 6.38 34.81
CA GLU A 53 0.96 5.59 35.92
C GLU A 53 1.80 6.40 36.90
N ALA A 54 2.59 7.33 36.40
CA ALA A 54 3.53 8.11 37.21
C ALA A 54 2.89 9.35 37.84
N ALA A 55 1.83 9.90 37.25
CA ALA A 55 1.19 11.12 37.72
C ALA A 55 0.13 10.81 38.79
N ASP A 56 0.19 11.53 39.92
CA ASP A 56 -0.95 11.65 40.81
C ASP A 56 -2.14 12.22 40.05
N ALA A 57 -3.36 11.82 40.45
CA ALA A 57 -4.60 12.10 39.72
C ALA A 57 -4.78 13.58 39.33
N GLU A 58 -4.23 14.50 40.14
CA GLU A 58 -4.33 15.95 39.98
C GLU A 58 -3.49 16.53 38.80
N HIS A 59 -2.37 15.90 38.42
CA HIS A 59 -1.50 16.40 37.33
C HIS A 59 -1.70 15.67 35.98
N SER A 60 -2.63 14.73 35.93
CA SER A 60 -2.85 13.86 34.76
C SER A 60 -3.35 14.59 33.51
N SER A 61 -4.14 15.67 33.67
CA SER A 61 -4.77 16.41 32.57
C SER A 61 -3.78 17.26 31.77
N ASP A 62 -2.92 18.02 32.45
CA ASP A 62 -1.94 18.91 31.80
C ASP A 62 -0.88 18.13 31.04
N ALA A 63 -0.42 17.02 31.62
CA ALA A 63 0.54 16.13 30.97
C ALA A 63 -0.07 15.48 29.72
N ALA A 64 -1.35 15.06 29.75
CA ALA A 64 -2.04 14.51 28.60
C ALA A 64 -2.25 15.53 27.46
N LEU A 65 -2.52 16.80 27.79
CA LEU A 65 -2.63 17.87 26.80
C LEU A 65 -1.29 18.16 26.13
N LEU A 66 -0.24 18.41 26.92
CA LEU A 66 1.12 18.63 26.40
C LEU A 66 1.52 17.48 25.47
N PHE A 67 1.19 16.26 25.88
CA PHE A 67 1.45 15.07 25.12
C PHE A 67 0.76 15.02 23.75
N PHE A 68 -0.54 15.34 23.71
CA PHE A 68 -1.29 15.44 22.47
C PHE A 68 -0.65 16.45 21.50
N PHE A 69 -0.24 17.61 22.02
CA PHE A 69 0.40 18.66 21.21
C PHE A 69 1.81 18.30 20.72
N VAL A 70 2.59 17.54 21.49
CA VAL A 70 3.97 17.18 21.13
C VAL A 70 4.01 16.01 20.15
N TRP A 71 3.11 15.03 20.27
CA TRP A 71 3.22 13.77 19.53
C TRP A 71 2.11 13.56 18.50
N VAL A 72 0.85 13.73 18.92
CA VAL A 72 -0.31 13.43 18.06
C VAL A 72 -0.51 14.53 17.02
N LEU A 73 -0.39 15.79 17.44
CA LEU A 73 -0.58 16.93 16.54
C LEU A 73 0.45 16.95 15.41
N PRO A 74 1.77 16.79 15.64
CA PRO A 74 2.75 16.79 14.56
C PRO A 74 2.63 15.56 13.65
N ALA A 75 2.26 14.39 14.20
CA ALA A 75 1.94 13.21 13.39
C ALA A 75 0.78 13.51 12.43
N GLY A 76 -0.29 14.09 12.96
CA GLY A 76 -1.51 14.40 12.24
C GLY A 76 -1.38 15.56 11.25
N LEU A 77 -0.60 16.59 11.57
CA LEU A 77 -0.44 17.79 10.74
C LEU A 77 0.78 17.74 9.81
N GLY A 78 1.79 16.93 10.13
CA GLY A 78 3.03 16.80 9.34
C GLY A 78 3.04 15.55 8.49
N ILE A 79 3.02 14.37 9.11
CA ILE A 79 3.22 13.08 8.41
C ILE A 79 1.99 12.70 7.58
N LEU A 80 0.78 12.85 8.13
CA LEU A 80 -0.45 12.44 7.46
C LEU A 80 -0.71 13.19 6.13
N PRO A 81 -0.58 14.53 6.02
CA PRO A 81 -0.73 15.19 4.72
C PRO A 81 0.30 14.73 3.69
N VAL A 82 1.54 14.47 4.11
CA VAL A 82 2.58 13.94 3.22
C VAL A 82 2.20 12.52 2.74
N LEU A 83 1.75 11.66 3.65
CA LEU A 83 1.24 10.32 3.32
C LEU A 83 0.09 10.39 2.31
N LEU A 84 -0.86 11.30 2.51
CA LEU A 84 -1.98 11.51 1.59
C LEU A 84 -1.53 12.08 0.24
N HIS A 85 -0.56 12.99 0.22
CA HIS A 85 0.00 13.55 -1.00
C HIS A 85 0.62 12.47 -1.90
N TYR A 86 1.53 11.66 -1.34
CA TYR A 86 2.12 10.54 -2.06
C TYR A 86 1.08 9.45 -2.38
N GLY A 87 0.09 9.26 -1.50
CA GLY A 87 -1.10 8.43 -1.70
C GLY A 87 -1.82 8.76 -3.01
N LEU A 88 -2.13 10.04 -3.18
CA LEU A 88 -2.79 10.56 -4.38
C LEU A 88 -1.90 10.43 -5.60
N GLN A 89 -0.64 10.86 -5.53
CA GLN A 89 0.29 10.78 -6.65
C GLN A 89 0.44 9.35 -7.16
N HIS A 90 0.66 8.38 -6.26
CA HIS A 90 0.76 6.97 -6.65
C HIS A 90 -0.47 6.48 -7.42
N LEU A 91 -1.67 6.82 -6.95
CA LEU A 91 -2.90 6.40 -7.61
C LEU A 91 -3.08 7.03 -8.99
N GLU A 92 -2.52 8.22 -9.22
CA GLU A 92 -2.48 8.86 -10.53
C GLU A 92 -1.50 8.15 -11.45
N ASP A 93 -0.28 7.84 -10.96
CA ASP A 93 0.73 7.09 -11.71
C ASP A 93 0.18 5.73 -12.12
N VAL A 94 -0.56 5.05 -11.24
CA VAL A 94 -1.22 3.77 -11.54
C VAL A 94 -2.32 3.92 -12.61
N GLN A 95 -3.04 5.04 -12.64
CA GLN A 95 -4.02 5.29 -13.71
C GLN A 95 -3.33 5.53 -15.06
N GLN A 96 -2.27 6.34 -15.06
CA GLN A 96 -1.49 6.63 -16.26
C GLN A 96 -0.76 5.38 -16.77
N LEU A 97 -0.33 4.49 -15.89
CA LEU A 97 0.35 3.24 -16.25
C LEU A 97 -0.50 2.38 -17.19
N GLY A 98 -1.83 2.35 -17.00
CA GLY A 98 -2.75 1.64 -17.89
C GLY A 98 -2.71 2.19 -19.33
N GLU A 99 -2.79 3.51 -19.47
CA GLU A 99 -2.74 4.19 -20.77
C GLU A 99 -1.35 4.10 -21.41
N GLN A 100 -0.28 4.21 -20.61
CA GLN A 100 1.10 4.05 -21.06
C GLN A 100 1.36 2.64 -21.59
N LEU A 101 0.87 1.61 -20.90
CA LEU A 101 1.03 0.23 -21.35
C LEU A 101 0.18 -0.07 -22.58
N ALA A 102 -1.03 0.50 -22.69
CA ALA A 102 -1.89 0.31 -23.86
C ALA A 102 -1.29 0.94 -25.13
N ASN A 103 -0.67 2.12 -25.00
CA ASN A 103 -0.07 2.86 -26.12
C ASN A 103 1.45 2.68 -26.22
N PHE A 104 2.02 1.72 -25.49
CA PHE A 104 3.46 1.54 -25.39
C PHE A 104 4.10 1.30 -26.76
N SER A 105 5.17 2.02 -27.09
CA SER A 105 6.07 1.64 -28.20
C SER A 105 7.53 1.79 -27.79
N VAL A 106 8.34 0.77 -28.12
CA VAL A 106 9.78 0.77 -27.89
C VAL A 106 10.50 1.83 -28.74
N ARG A 107 9.89 2.25 -29.87
CA ARG A 107 10.43 3.32 -30.74
C ARG A 107 10.30 4.70 -30.10
N ASP A 108 9.25 4.91 -29.32
CA ASP A 108 8.97 6.18 -28.64
C ASP A 108 9.65 6.24 -27.26
N ALA A 109 10.23 5.15 -26.78
CA ALA A 109 10.89 5.10 -25.49
C ALA A 109 12.18 5.95 -25.45
N GLY A 110 12.22 6.94 -24.54
CA GLY A 110 13.38 7.80 -24.34
C GLY A 110 14.64 7.05 -23.87
N CYS A 111 15.78 7.52 -24.35
CA CYS A 111 17.13 7.06 -24.00
C CYS A 111 17.99 8.27 -23.57
N THR A 112 18.64 8.17 -22.40
CA THR A 112 19.49 9.25 -21.88
C THR A 112 20.64 9.58 -22.82
N CYS A 113 21.24 8.57 -23.47
CA CYS A 113 22.29 8.78 -24.46
C CYS A 113 21.82 9.66 -25.64
N CYS A 114 20.54 9.57 -26.01
CA CYS A 114 19.96 10.32 -27.12
C CYS A 114 19.62 11.77 -26.73
N THR A 115 19.35 12.03 -25.44
CA THR A 115 19.06 13.40 -24.95
C THR A 115 20.31 14.25 -24.80
N VAL A 116 21.50 13.65 -24.85
CA VAL A 116 22.81 14.33 -24.78
C VAL A 116 23.59 14.21 -26.09
N ASP A 117 22.89 13.98 -27.21
CA ASP A 117 23.47 13.83 -28.56
C ASP A 117 24.63 12.82 -28.63
N HIS A 118 24.52 11.74 -27.86
CA HIS A 118 25.56 10.71 -27.75
C HIS A 118 26.93 11.24 -27.31
N CYS A 119 26.97 12.31 -26.52
CA CYS A 119 28.17 12.88 -25.95
C CYS A 119 28.06 12.90 -24.42
N ASP A 120 29.05 12.34 -23.73
CA ASP A 120 29.09 12.37 -22.26
C ASP A 120 29.40 13.80 -21.76
N PRO A 121 28.47 14.49 -21.06
CA PRO A 121 28.65 15.89 -20.69
C PRO A 121 29.95 16.24 -19.93
N PRO A 122 30.42 15.43 -18.95
CA PRO A 122 31.65 15.72 -18.23
C PRO A 122 32.94 15.42 -19.01
N THR A 123 32.96 14.38 -19.87
CA THR A 123 34.21 13.95 -20.53
C THR A 123 34.31 14.33 -21.99
N GLY A 124 33.20 14.68 -22.65
CA GLY A 124 33.12 14.92 -24.08
C GLY A 124 33.28 13.65 -24.94
N ASN A 125 33.34 12.46 -24.31
CA ASN A 125 33.51 11.21 -25.04
C ASN A 125 32.23 10.79 -25.76
N GLN A 126 32.37 10.18 -26.93
CA GLN A 126 31.24 9.65 -27.68
C GLN A 126 30.65 8.41 -26.97
N LEU A 127 29.35 8.43 -26.72
CA LEU A 127 28.59 7.35 -26.11
C LEU A 127 28.01 6.42 -27.19
N LEU A 128 28.05 5.11 -26.93
CA LEU A 128 27.31 4.15 -27.75
C LEU A 128 25.79 4.35 -27.55
N CYS A 129 25.03 4.16 -28.62
CA CYS A 129 23.58 4.32 -28.59
C CYS A 129 22.90 3.10 -27.95
N ASP A 130 22.36 3.27 -26.73
CA ASP A 130 21.59 2.22 -26.04
C ASP A 130 20.39 1.74 -26.87
N ARG A 131 19.79 2.63 -27.67
CA ARG A 131 18.66 2.28 -28.55
C ARG A 131 19.06 1.28 -29.61
N GLU A 132 20.21 1.49 -30.25
CA GLU A 132 20.71 0.56 -31.25
C GLU A 132 21.07 -0.79 -30.63
N LEU A 133 21.72 -0.79 -29.47
CA LEU A 133 22.05 -2.01 -28.72
C LEU A 133 20.80 -2.82 -28.37
N ILE A 134 19.76 -2.15 -27.84
CA ILE A 134 18.50 -2.79 -27.46
C ILE A 134 17.76 -3.30 -28.69
N PHE A 135 17.67 -2.53 -29.78
CA PHE A 135 17.00 -2.98 -31.02
C PHE A 135 17.70 -4.20 -31.63
N ARG A 136 19.03 -4.20 -31.69
CA ARG A 136 19.82 -5.38 -32.13
C ARG A 136 19.54 -6.60 -31.25
N THR A 137 19.40 -6.39 -29.95
CA THR A 137 19.11 -7.47 -29.01
C THR A 137 17.68 -8.01 -29.15
N LEU A 138 16.69 -7.13 -29.28
CA LEU A 138 15.29 -7.50 -29.55
C LEU A 138 15.19 -8.26 -30.89
N LYS A 139 15.91 -7.79 -31.92
CA LYS A 139 16.01 -8.51 -33.20
C LYS A 139 16.55 -9.92 -32.99
N ARG A 140 17.61 -10.09 -32.21
CA ARG A 140 18.14 -11.44 -31.90
C ARG A 140 17.14 -12.30 -31.12
N TRP A 141 16.34 -11.71 -30.24
CA TRP A 141 15.42 -12.46 -29.38
C TRP A 141 14.12 -12.86 -30.08
N TYR A 142 13.60 -12.02 -30.96
CA TYR A 142 12.27 -12.17 -31.54
C TYR A 142 12.26 -12.53 -33.03
N ARG A 143 13.43 -12.59 -33.68
CA ARG A 143 13.57 -13.09 -35.04
C ARG A 143 13.10 -14.54 -35.11
N ASN A 144 11.98 -14.77 -35.79
CA ASN A 144 11.54 -16.13 -36.11
C ASN A 144 12.31 -16.58 -37.35
N SER A 145 13.08 -17.66 -37.23
CA SER A 145 14.05 -18.13 -38.23
C SER A 145 13.45 -18.48 -39.61
N ALA A 146 12.13 -18.54 -39.75
CA ALA A 146 11.47 -19.08 -40.95
C ALA A 146 10.48 -18.12 -41.66
N LEU A 147 10.06 -17.00 -41.05
CA LEU A 147 8.97 -16.16 -41.59
C LEU A 147 9.34 -14.67 -41.80
N ASP A 148 10.47 -14.19 -41.28
CA ASP A 148 10.85 -12.77 -41.32
C ASP A 148 11.70 -12.40 -42.57
N SER A 149 11.26 -12.75 -43.78
CA SER A 149 12.09 -12.56 -44.99
C SER A 149 12.02 -11.17 -45.64
N GLY A 150 11.30 -10.18 -45.09
CA GLY A 150 11.20 -8.87 -45.77
C GLY A 150 11.00 -7.61 -44.92
N GLU A 151 10.39 -7.70 -43.74
CA GLU A 151 9.99 -6.48 -43.01
C GLU A 151 11.03 -6.08 -41.96
N LYS A 152 11.62 -4.88 -42.11
CA LYS A 152 12.83 -4.48 -41.37
C LYS A 152 12.66 -4.42 -39.84
N ASP A 153 11.43 -4.23 -39.34
CA ASP A 153 11.19 -3.94 -37.91
C ASP A 153 10.12 -4.81 -37.22
N HIS A 154 9.67 -5.90 -37.84
CA HIS A 154 8.63 -6.78 -37.29
C HIS A 154 8.92 -7.27 -35.85
N HIS A 155 10.21 -7.45 -35.50
CA HIS A 155 10.65 -7.81 -34.15
C HIS A 155 10.33 -6.75 -33.08
N LEU A 156 10.30 -5.45 -33.44
CA LEU A 156 9.94 -4.36 -32.53
C LEU A 156 8.43 -4.34 -32.31
N ASP A 157 7.63 -4.55 -33.36
CA ASP A 157 6.16 -4.61 -33.24
C ASP A 157 5.70 -5.81 -32.42
N ARG A 158 6.36 -6.96 -32.61
CA ARG A 158 6.15 -8.14 -31.76
C ARG A 158 6.48 -7.86 -30.29
N PHE A 159 7.56 -7.12 -30.04
CA PHE A 159 7.92 -6.74 -28.67
C PHE A 159 6.88 -5.78 -28.07
N ASP A 160 6.44 -4.76 -28.81
CA ASP A 160 5.40 -3.82 -28.39
C ASP A 160 4.09 -4.56 -28.07
N ALA A 161 3.68 -5.51 -28.91
CA ALA A 161 2.51 -6.36 -28.66
C ALA A 161 2.66 -7.18 -27.37
N LEU A 162 3.82 -7.80 -27.14
CA LEU A 162 4.09 -8.55 -25.90
C LEU A 162 4.01 -7.68 -24.65
N VAL A 163 4.48 -6.43 -24.71
CA VAL A 163 4.35 -5.48 -23.58
C VAL A 163 2.88 -5.09 -23.39
N ARG A 164 2.19 -4.70 -24.46
CA ARG A 164 0.79 -4.26 -24.42
C ARG A 164 -0.16 -5.35 -23.93
N GLU A 165 0.07 -6.60 -24.28
CA GLU A 165 -0.82 -7.71 -23.93
C GLU A 165 -0.39 -8.44 -22.66
N ARG A 166 0.86 -8.91 -22.63
CA ARG A 166 1.33 -9.82 -21.57
C ARG A 166 1.79 -9.07 -20.33
N LEU A 167 2.52 -7.97 -20.50
CA LEU A 167 2.97 -7.19 -19.34
C LEU A 167 1.78 -6.48 -18.70
N SER A 168 0.91 -5.85 -19.48
CA SER A 168 -0.28 -5.17 -18.95
C SER A 168 -1.19 -6.11 -18.15
N SER A 169 -1.49 -7.29 -18.69
CA SER A 169 -2.30 -8.30 -18.00
C SER A 169 -1.65 -8.86 -16.74
N SER A 170 -0.33 -8.79 -16.61
CA SER A 170 0.39 -9.25 -15.41
C SER A 170 0.53 -8.14 -14.37
N VAL A 171 0.89 -6.93 -14.80
CA VAL A 171 1.22 -5.80 -13.93
C VAL A 171 -0.03 -5.07 -13.45
N LEU A 172 -1.02 -4.83 -14.32
CA LEU A 172 -2.20 -4.06 -13.95
C LEU A 172 -3.06 -4.74 -12.88
N PRO A 173 -3.20 -6.07 -12.79
CA PRO A 173 -3.86 -6.67 -11.63
C PRO A 173 -3.07 -6.53 -10.33
N LEU A 174 -1.73 -6.58 -10.40
CA LEU A 174 -0.85 -6.45 -9.24
C LEU A 174 -0.80 -5.01 -8.71
N VAL A 175 -0.76 -4.03 -9.62
CA VAL A 175 -0.56 -2.62 -9.31
C VAL A 175 -1.86 -1.81 -9.39
N GLY A 176 -2.77 -2.17 -10.28
CA GLY A 176 -4.01 -1.43 -10.61
C GLY A 176 -5.10 -1.46 -9.54
N ALA A 177 -5.00 -2.38 -8.57
CA ALA A 177 -5.77 -2.24 -7.34
C ALA A 177 -5.36 -0.97 -6.58
N GLY A 178 -4.12 -0.50 -6.74
CA GLY A 178 -3.47 0.62 -6.05
C GLY A 178 -3.03 0.28 -4.62
N ALA A 179 -3.55 -0.81 -4.05
CA ALA A 179 -3.21 -1.24 -2.71
C ALA A 179 -2.05 -2.25 -2.75
N PRO A 180 -1.06 -2.14 -1.83
CA PRO A 180 0.01 -3.11 -1.71
C PRO A 180 -0.52 -4.50 -1.32
N PRO A 181 0.13 -5.58 -1.80
CA PRO A 181 -0.15 -6.93 -1.35
C PRO A 181 -0.21 -7.05 0.18
N ALA A 182 -1.14 -7.86 0.69
CA ALA A 182 -1.39 -8.00 2.13
C ALA A 182 -0.13 -8.36 2.92
N ARG A 183 0.76 -9.20 2.36
CA ARG A 183 2.02 -9.59 2.99
C ARG A 183 2.93 -8.40 3.34
N TYR A 184 3.02 -7.37 2.50
CA TYR A 184 3.88 -6.22 2.78
C TYR A 184 3.30 -5.40 3.93
N ARG A 185 1.98 -5.28 3.98
CA ARG A 185 1.27 -4.62 5.09
C ARG A 185 1.46 -5.40 6.39
N MET A 186 1.34 -6.73 6.36
CA MET A 186 1.59 -7.56 7.53
C MET A 186 3.06 -7.47 7.99
N ALA A 187 4.01 -7.54 7.07
CA ALA A 187 5.44 -7.39 7.38
C ALA A 187 5.76 -6.01 7.99
N LEU A 188 4.99 -4.98 7.64
CA LEU A 188 5.14 -3.64 8.19
C LEU A 188 4.62 -3.53 9.62
N TYR A 189 3.44 -4.11 9.90
CA TYR A 189 2.79 -3.97 11.21
C TYR A 189 3.22 -5.02 12.23
N LEU A 190 3.68 -6.20 11.79
CA LEU A 190 4.07 -7.28 12.68
C LEU A 190 5.23 -6.88 13.63
N PRO A 191 6.32 -6.24 13.18
CA PRO A 191 7.40 -5.81 14.06
C PRO A 191 6.95 -4.81 15.13
N LEU A 192 6.03 -3.91 14.77
CA LEU A 192 5.50 -2.91 15.70
C LEU A 192 4.71 -3.60 16.82
N LEU A 193 3.88 -4.57 16.47
CA LEU A 193 3.15 -5.39 17.43
C LEU A 193 4.14 -6.17 18.31
N THR A 194 5.05 -6.95 17.72
CA THR A 194 5.96 -7.80 18.49
C THR A 194 6.90 -7.00 19.40
N ALA A 195 7.31 -5.79 19.00
CA ALA A 195 8.13 -4.90 19.83
C ALA A 195 7.37 -4.38 21.07
N MET A 196 6.06 -4.14 20.94
CA MET A 196 5.21 -3.69 22.05
C MET A 196 4.90 -4.83 23.04
N PHE A 197 4.83 -6.06 22.55
CA PHE A 197 4.32 -7.21 23.30
C PHE A 197 4.98 -7.45 24.68
N PRO A 198 6.32 -7.40 24.85
CA PRO A 198 6.94 -7.63 26.16
C PRO A 198 6.55 -6.58 27.20
N HIS A 199 6.44 -5.31 26.80
CA HIS A 199 6.03 -4.23 27.68
C HIS A 199 4.56 -4.40 28.11
N TYR A 200 3.69 -4.74 27.16
CA TYR A 200 2.28 -5.05 27.45
C TYR A 200 2.12 -6.25 28.37
N LEU A 201 2.93 -7.32 28.21
CA LEU A 201 2.92 -8.47 29.11
C LEU A 201 3.41 -8.11 30.53
N HIS A 202 4.43 -7.27 30.64
CA HIS A 202 4.94 -6.82 31.92
C HIS A 202 3.87 -6.02 32.70
N LEU A 203 3.30 -5.00 32.05
CA LEU A 203 2.21 -4.20 32.64
C LEU A 203 1.00 -5.07 33.01
N GLY A 204 0.61 -6.00 32.13
CA GLY A 204 -0.48 -6.93 32.39
C GLY A 204 -0.22 -7.82 33.61
N ARG A 205 1.00 -8.34 33.79
CA ARG A 205 1.35 -9.19 34.93
C ARG A 205 1.35 -8.44 36.26
N VAL A 206 1.84 -7.20 36.28
CA VAL A 206 2.00 -6.42 37.51
C VAL A 206 0.65 -5.86 37.98
N ARG A 207 -0.17 -5.35 37.06
CA ARG A 207 -1.40 -4.61 37.41
C ARG A 207 -2.69 -5.41 37.32
N LEU A 208 -2.77 -6.40 36.44
CA LEU A 208 -4.06 -6.97 36.03
C LEU A 208 -4.15 -8.45 36.40
N ARG A 209 -5.04 -8.77 37.35
CA ARG A 209 -5.45 -10.16 37.63
C ARG A 209 -6.82 -10.44 37.00
N GLY A 210 -7.03 -11.68 36.55
CA GLY A 210 -8.30 -12.13 35.99
C GLY A 210 -8.70 -11.38 34.72
N TRP A 211 -9.92 -10.85 34.69
CA TRP A 211 -10.55 -10.25 33.51
C TRP A 211 -9.87 -8.98 32.97
N GLY A 212 -9.15 -8.25 33.82
CA GLY A 212 -8.37 -7.08 33.39
C GLY A 212 -7.30 -7.46 32.37
N LEU A 213 -6.63 -8.60 32.56
CA LEU A 213 -5.60 -9.09 31.63
C LEU A 213 -6.20 -9.43 30.25
N VAL A 214 -7.42 -9.98 30.23
CA VAL A 214 -8.13 -10.30 28.97
C VAL A 214 -8.48 -9.02 28.21
N GLN A 215 -9.05 -8.02 28.89
CA GLN A 215 -9.34 -6.72 28.29
C GLN A 215 -8.08 -6.05 27.74
N TRP A 216 -6.97 -6.17 28.46
CA TRP A 216 -5.67 -5.65 28.06
C TRP A 216 -5.11 -6.34 26.81
N LEU A 217 -5.16 -7.67 26.73
CA LEU A 217 -4.75 -8.42 25.54
C LEU A 217 -5.63 -8.10 24.33
N MET A 218 -6.93 -7.91 24.54
CA MET A 218 -7.86 -7.46 23.49
C MET A 218 -7.52 -6.04 23.01
N ALA A 219 -7.18 -5.13 23.92
CA ALA A 219 -6.71 -3.78 23.59
C ALA A 219 -5.34 -3.75 22.91
N TYR A 220 -4.51 -4.78 23.06
CA TYR A 220 -3.28 -4.92 22.29
C TYR A 220 -3.56 -5.42 20.86
N GLY A 221 -4.38 -6.47 20.70
CA GLY A 221 -4.81 -6.96 19.39
C GLY A 221 -5.55 -5.88 18.58
N ALA A 222 -6.19 -4.96 19.30
CA ALA A 222 -6.85 -3.80 18.73
C ALA A 222 -5.98 -2.94 17.83
N PHE A 223 -4.71 -2.78 18.22
CA PHE A 223 -3.80 -1.87 17.56
C PHE A 223 -3.59 -2.27 16.09
N ALA A 224 -3.39 -3.56 15.84
CA ALA A 224 -3.19 -4.12 14.51
C ALA A 224 -4.37 -3.82 13.57
N ALA A 225 -5.58 -4.10 14.05
CA ALA A 225 -6.79 -3.92 13.24
C ALA A 225 -7.15 -2.43 13.09
N THR A 226 -6.83 -1.58 14.06
CA THR A 226 -6.93 -0.11 13.91
C THR A 226 -5.97 0.40 12.84
N ALA A 227 -4.72 -0.04 12.85
CA ALA A 227 -3.73 0.34 11.85
C ALA A 227 -4.15 -0.10 10.43
N LEU A 228 -4.67 -1.31 10.29
CA LEU A 228 -5.21 -1.83 9.03
C LEU A 228 -6.45 -1.04 8.57
N PHE A 229 -7.37 -0.73 9.48
CA PHE A 229 -8.53 0.10 9.19
C PHE A 229 -8.11 1.49 8.72
N PHE A 230 -7.17 2.13 9.42
CA PHE A 230 -6.66 3.44 9.07
C PHE A 230 -5.98 3.45 7.69
N PHE A 231 -5.17 2.43 7.39
CA PHE A 231 -4.59 2.24 6.07
C PHE A 231 -5.68 2.19 4.98
N TRP A 232 -6.70 1.36 5.17
CA TRP A 232 -7.78 1.24 4.20
C TRP A 232 -8.55 2.54 4.08
N LEU A 233 -8.85 3.22 5.19
CA LEU A 233 -9.54 4.50 5.17
C LEU A 233 -8.76 5.54 4.34
N CYS A 234 -7.45 5.70 4.59
CA CYS A 234 -6.59 6.59 3.80
C CYS A 234 -6.61 6.22 2.33
N PHE A 235 -6.40 4.93 2.03
CA PHE A 235 -6.39 4.40 0.67
C PHE A 235 -7.70 4.68 -0.07
N PHE A 236 -8.84 4.46 0.59
CA PHE A 236 -10.17 4.70 0.05
C PHE A 236 -10.42 6.18 -0.22
N CYS A 237 -10.05 7.04 0.72
CA CYS A 237 -10.20 8.47 0.55
C CYS A 237 -9.34 8.97 -0.61
N CYS A 238 -8.09 8.51 -0.75
CA CYS A 238 -7.23 8.84 -1.88
C CYS A 238 -7.85 8.36 -3.21
N ARG A 239 -8.31 7.11 -3.27
CA ARG A 239 -8.94 6.54 -4.48
C ARG A 239 -10.22 7.25 -4.88
N TRP A 240 -11.06 7.60 -3.91
CA TRP A 240 -12.27 8.38 -4.15
C TRP A 240 -11.95 9.79 -4.66
N SER A 241 -10.95 10.43 -4.05
CA SER A 241 -10.50 11.77 -4.41
C SER A 241 -9.96 11.86 -5.84
N VAL A 242 -9.12 10.91 -6.25
CA VAL A 242 -8.57 10.89 -7.63
C VAL A 242 -9.69 10.72 -8.66
N LYS A 243 -10.68 9.85 -8.41
CA LYS A 243 -11.73 9.55 -9.39
C LYS A 243 -12.79 10.66 -9.54
N LYS A 244 -13.24 11.26 -8.43
CA LYS A 244 -14.40 12.17 -8.44
C LYS A 244 -14.02 13.64 -8.26
N ILE A 245 -13.09 13.93 -7.35
CA ILE A 245 -12.91 15.29 -6.83
C ILE A 245 -11.82 16.04 -7.61
N ARG A 246 -10.76 15.35 -8.00
CA ARG A 246 -9.58 16.00 -8.59
C ARG A 246 -9.86 16.76 -9.90
N LYS A 247 -10.87 16.34 -10.68
CA LYS A 247 -11.25 17.07 -11.90
C LYS A 247 -11.78 18.48 -11.61
N ALA A 248 -12.22 18.77 -10.39
CA ALA A 248 -12.87 20.02 -10.01
C ALA A 248 -12.15 20.80 -8.91
N VAL A 249 -11.26 20.18 -8.13
CA VAL A 249 -10.72 20.76 -6.89
C VAL A 249 -9.19 20.61 -6.81
N PRO A 250 -8.44 21.67 -6.46
CA PRO A 250 -6.99 21.61 -6.35
C PRO A 250 -6.52 20.77 -5.15
N ARG A 251 -5.32 20.17 -5.26
CA ARG A 251 -4.76 19.23 -4.25
C ARG A 251 -4.70 19.82 -2.83
N TRP A 252 -4.40 21.10 -2.69
CA TRP A 252 -4.28 21.78 -1.39
C TRP A 252 -5.61 21.90 -0.63
N VAL A 253 -6.77 21.73 -1.30
CA VAL A 253 -8.09 21.64 -0.64
C VAL A 253 -8.45 20.19 -0.34
N VAL A 254 -8.15 19.28 -1.26
CA VAL A 254 -8.50 17.85 -1.13
C VAL A 254 -7.78 17.20 0.05
N ILE A 255 -6.48 17.46 0.20
CA ILE A 255 -5.66 16.86 1.26
C ILE A 255 -6.21 17.17 2.67
N PRO A 256 -6.41 18.45 3.07
CA PRO A 256 -6.93 18.73 4.42
C PRO A 256 -8.36 18.23 4.63
N ALA A 257 -9.21 18.20 3.59
CA ALA A 257 -10.54 17.62 3.70
C ALA A 257 -10.49 16.11 3.96
N VAL A 258 -9.66 15.38 3.20
CA VAL A 258 -9.43 13.94 3.40
C VAL A 258 -8.79 13.68 4.76
N GLN A 259 -7.81 14.47 5.17
CA GLN A 259 -7.16 14.38 6.48
C GLN A 259 -8.17 14.54 7.61
N SER A 260 -9.05 15.54 7.53
CA SER A 260 -10.11 15.76 8.51
C SER A 260 -11.03 14.54 8.61
N LEU A 261 -11.43 13.97 7.47
CA LEU A 261 -12.24 12.76 7.44
C LEU A 261 -11.52 11.56 8.07
N VAL A 262 -10.24 11.38 7.73
CA VAL A 262 -9.38 10.30 8.23
C VAL A 262 -9.15 10.39 9.74
N LEU A 263 -9.09 11.60 10.31
CA LEU A 263 -8.93 11.81 11.76
C LEU A 263 -10.26 11.72 12.51
N LEU A 264 -11.34 12.30 11.97
CA LEU A 264 -12.64 12.36 12.64
C LEU A 264 -13.35 11.00 12.68
N LEU A 265 -13.21 10.16 11.65
CA LEU A 265 -13.89 8.86 11.61
C LEU A 265 -13.43 7.90 12.72
N PRO A 266 -12.12 7.69 12.95
CA PRO A 266 -11.67 6.93 14.11
C PRO A 266 -12.16 7.52 15.44
N ILE A 267 -12.14 8.85 15.60
CA ILE A 267 -12.61 9.51 16.83
C ILE A 267 -14.11 9.23 17.04
N ALA A 268 -14.93 9.41 16.00
CA ALA A 268 -16.36 9.12 16.03
C ALA A 268 -16.65 7.64 16.32
N PHE A 269 -15.78 6.75 15.86
CA PHE A 269 -15.87 5.33 16.16
C PHE A 269 -15.48 5.00 17.62
N TRP A 270 -14.43 5.64 18.15
CA TRP A 270 -13.89 5.36 19.49
C TRP A 270 -14.63 6.06 20.64
N LEU A 271 -15.29 7.20 20.39
CA LEU A 271 -16.04 7.94 21.41
C LEU A 271 -17.17 7.10 22.05
N PRO A 272 -18.03 6.41 21.29
CA PRO A 272 -19.05 5.52 21.86
C PRO A 272 -18.46 4.42 22.74
N TYR A 273 -17.33 3.84 22.34
CA TYR A 273 -16.64 2.83 23.16
C TYR A 273 -16.20 3.40 24.50
N ARG A 274 -15.54 4.56 24.50
CA ARG A 274 -15.11 5.23 25.74
C ARG A 274 -16.29 5.58 26.63
N ALA A 275 -17.39 6.06 26.06
CA ALA A 275 -18.61 6.37 26.80
C ALA A 275 -19.24 5.12 27.44
N VAL A 276 -19.27 3.98 26.73
CA VAL A 276 -19.72 2.70 27.30
C VAL A 276 -18.80 2.25 28.41
N LEU A 277 -17.48 2.26 28.19
CA LEU A 277 -16.48 1.83 29.17
C LEU A 277 -16.59 2.63 30.48
N GLN A 278 -16.81 3.95 30.38
CA GLN A 278 -17.01 4.82 31.54
C GLN A 278 -18.29 4.47 32.32
N ARG A 279 -19.37 4.07 31.63
CA ARG A 279 -20.64 3.72 32.28
C ARG A 279 -20.66 2.32 32.88
N THR A 280 -20.06 1.35 32.20
CA THR A 280 -20.16 -0.08 32.58
C THR A 280 -19.00 -0.57 33.44
N GLY A 281 -17.98 0.27 33.66
CA GLY A 281 -16.71 -0.13 34.26
C GLY A 281 -16.02 -1.25 33.49
N SER A 282 -15.11 -1.97 34.16
CA SER A 282 -14.36 -3.11 33.61
C SER A 282 -15.17 -4.41 33.54
N SER A 283 -16.48 -4.33 33.32
CA SER A 283 -17.36 -5.50 33.22
C SER A 283 -17.17 -6.29 31.92
N LEU A 284 -17.65 -7.54 31.89
CA LEU A 284 -17.71 -8.39 30.69
C LEU A 284 -18.39 -7.68 29.51
N ALA A 285 -19.40 -6.84 29.79
CA ALA A 285 -20.14 -6.08 28.80
C ALA A 285 -19.24 -5.14 28.00
N ALA A 286 -18.27 -4.47 28.64
CA ALA A 286 -17.31 -3.60 27.95
C ALA A 286 -16.42 -4.39 26.98
N GLY A 287 -15.99 -5.59 27.39
CA GLY A 287 -15.22 -6.51 26.54
C GLY A 287 -16.00 -7.01 25.32
N LEU A 288 -17.30 -7.28 25.49
CA LEU A 288 -18.19 -7.67 24.39
C LEU A 288 -18.40 -6.51 23.40
N VAL A 289 -18.65 -5.29 23.88
CA VAL A 289 -18.79 -4.10 23.02
C VAL A 289 -17.51 -3.86 22.22
N LEU A 290 -16.35 -3.95 22.87
CA LEU A 290 -15.05 -3.88 22.20
C LEU A 290 -14.93 -4.95 21.10
N SER A 291 -15.25 -6.21 21.41
CA SER A 291 -15.22 -7.34 20.48
C SER A 291 -16.16 -7.14 19.28
N CYS A 292 -17.37 -6.65 19.50
CA CYS A 292 -18.30 -6.32 18.41
C CYS A 292 -17.75 -5.22 17.51
N MET A 293 -17.13 -4.19 18.09
CA MET A 293 -16.49 -3.12 17.34
C MET A 293 -15.31 -3.64 16.50
N TRP A 294 -14.53 -4.60 17.00
CA TRP A 294 -13.49 -5.30 16.22
C TRP A 294 -14.06 -5.97 14.99
N LEU A 295 -15.12 -6.75 15.18
CA LEU A 295 -15.77 -7.46 14.09
C LEU A 295 -16.29 -6.46 13.05
N ILE A 296 -16.87 -5.33 13.48
CA ILE A 296 -17.31 -4.27 12.58
C ILE A 296 -16.13 -3.67 11.81
N LEU A 297 -15.01 -3.33 12.45
CA LEU A 297 -13.82 -2.78 11.77
C LEU A 297 -13.21 -3.78 10.78
N LEU A 298 -13.10 -5.05 11.17
CA LEU A 298 -12.60 -6.12 10.30
C LEU A 298 -13.53 -6.34 9.10
N CYS A 299 -14.84 -6.38 9.33
CA CYS A 299 -15.84 -6.46 8.27
C CYS A 299 -15.74 -5.25 7.33
N LEU A 300 -15.72 -4.02 7.87
CA LEU A 300 -15.58 -2.80 7.09
C LEU A 300 -14.28 -2.80 6.28
N SER A 301 -13.15 -3.16 6.89
CA SER A 301 -11.86 -3.23 6.20
C SER A 301 -11.85 -4.27 5.08
N SER A 302 -12.52 -5.41 5.29
CA SER A 302 -12.68 -6.48 4.30
C SER A 302 -13.61 -6.06 3.17
N THR A 303 -14.75 -5.44 3.47
CA THR A 303 -15.68 -4.88 2.50
C THR A 303 -15.00 -3.80 1.66
N LEU A 304 -14.26 -2.90 2.31
CA LEU A 304 -13.41 -1.91 1.66
C LEU A 304 -12.42 -2.62 0.73
N GLN A 305 -11.62 -3.57 1.21
CA GLN A 305 -10.71 -4.34 0.35
C GLN A 305 -11.41 -4.95 -0.89
N LEU A 306 -12.57 -5.58 -0.70
CA LEU A 306 -13.35 -6.18 -1.78
C LEU A 306 -13.84 -5.12 -2.78
N LEU A 307 -14.33 -3.97 -2.31
CA LEU A 307 -14.76 -2.87 -3.17
C LEU A 307 -13.59 -2.26 -3.96
N ALA A 308 -12.39 -2.22 -3.38
CA ALA A 308 -11.19 -1.78 -4.08
C ALA A 308 -10.86 -2.74 -5.24
N CYS A 309 -10.84 -4.04 -4.96
CA CYS A 309 -10.53 -5.10 -5.92
C CYS A 309 -11.59 -5.24 -7.02
N TRP A 310 -12.88 -5.23 -6.66
CA TRP A 310 -13.98 -5.40 -7.63
C TRP A 310 -13.97 -4.27 -8.66
N ARG A 311 -13.70 -3.04 -8.22
CA ARG A 311 -13.76 -1.86 -9.10
C ARG A 311 -12.49 -1.63 -9.93
N SER A 312 -11.38 -2.33 -9.65
CA SER A 312 -10.18 -2.32 -10.51
C SER A 312 -10.28 -3.31 -11.66
N GLN A 313 -11.14 -4.32 -11.54
CA GLN A 313 -11.46 -5.25 -12.61
C GLN A 313 -12.48 -4.59 -13.55
N GLY A 314 -11.97 -3.85 -14.54
CA GLY A 314 -12.83 -3.27 -15.59
C GLY A 314 -13.67 -4.34 -16.33
N PRO A 315 -14.66 -3.93 -17.13
CA PRO A 315 -15.56 -4.86 -17.82
C PRO A 315 -14.83 -5.90 -18.69
N LEU A 316 -13.63 -5.59 -19.17
CA LEU A 316 -12.78 -6.48 -19.97
C LEU A 316 -12.28 -7.73 -19.22
N SER A 317 -12.22 -7.72 -17.88
CA SER A 317 -11.76 -8.90 -17.12
C SER A 317 -12.91 -9.82 -16.68
N GLN A 318 -14.18 -9.42 -16.83
CA GLN A 318 -15.33 -10.25 -16.42
C GLN A 318 -15.54 -11.46 -17.34
N THR A 319 -15.14 -11.37 -18.62
CA THR A 319 -15.15 -12.50 -19.56
C THR A 319 -14.03 -13.50 -19.29
N ALA A 320 -12.88 -13.06 -18.77
CA ALA A 320 -11.76 -13.96 -18.42
C ALA A 320 -11.92 -14.61 -17.03
N ALA A 321 -12.53 -13.90 -16.06
CA ALA A 321 -12.70 -14.40 -14.69
C ALA A 321 -13.69 -15.57 -14.56
N ARG A 322 -14.59 -15.77 -15.54
CA ARG A 322 -15.48 -16.96 -15.56
C ARG A 322 -14.74 -18.28 -15.84
N CYS A 323 -13.50 -18.25 -16.31
CA CYS A 323 -12.80 -19.48 -16.72
C CYS A 323 -11.72 -19.97 -15.76
N ARG A 324 -11.33 -19.22 -14.71
CA ARG A 324 -10.29 -19.65 -13.75
C ARG A 324 -10.49 -19.05 -12.36
N ALA A 325 -11.48 -19.51 -11.61
CA ALA A 325 -11.40 -19.44 -10.14
C ALA A 325 -10.58 -20.67 -9.69
N PRO A 326 -9.34 -20.51 -9.19
CA PRO A 326 -8.68 -21.62 -8.51
C PRO A 326 -9.45 -21.90 -7.21
N PRO A 327 -9.74 -23.16 -6.87
CA PRO A 327 -10.30 -23.48 -5.56
C PRO A 327 -9.24 -23.10 -4.51
N PHE A 328 -9.57 -22.11 -3.68
CA PHE A 328 -8.91 -21.87 -2.41
C PHE A 328 -9.27 -23.04 -1.48
N PHE A 329 -8.62 -24.18 -1.68
CA PHE A 329 -8.56 -25.26 -0.71
C PHE A 329 -7.10 -25.68 -0.56
N LEU A 330 -6.66 -25.73 0.70
CA LEU A 330 -5.38 -26.25 1.16
C LEU A 330 -5.05 -27.56 0.42
N ARG A 331 -4.12 -27.52 -0.55
CA ARG A 331 -3.39 -28.73 -0.94
C ARG A 331 -2.38 -29.03 0.16
N VAL A 332 -2.82 -29.79 1.14
CA VAL A 332 -1.92 -30.58 1.99
C VAL A 332 -1.24 -31.58 1.06
N GLY A 333 0.09 -31.49 0.96
CA GLY A 333 0.88 -32.31 0.08
C GLY A 333 0.80 -33.79 0.44
N CYS A 334 0.39 -34.62 -0.52
CA CYS A 334 0.80 -36.02 -0.56
C CYS A 334 2.15 -36.08 -1.29
N THR A 335 3.20 -36.35 -0.54
CA THR A 335 4.50 -36.79 -1.05
C THR A 335 4.37 -38.16 -1.73
N ARG A 336 5.05 -38.33 -2.86
CA ARG A 336 5.55 -39.63 -3.33
C ARG A 336 7.06 -39.61 -3.24
#